data_AF-A0A7J8PME9-F1
#
_entry.id   AF-A0A7J8PME9-F1
#
_cell.length_a   1.000
_cell.length_b   1.000
_cell.length_c   1.000
_cell.angle_alpha   90.00
_cell.angle_beta   90.00
_cell.angle_gamma   90.00
#
_symmetry.space_group_name_H-M   'P 1'
#
loop_
_entity.id
_entity.type
_entity.pdbx_description
1 polymer ?
#
loop_
_entity_poly.entity_id
_entity_poly.type
_entity_poly.pdbx_seq_one_letter_code
_entity_poly.pdbx_strand_id
1 'polypeptide(L)'
;MVSLLNAYYNNLQGYYSTDFPDKPEKMYDFVNGAPNNISVDTQPAIGTQVSILEHGWAVQVIFQDTGTVGTEKHPIHLHGFSIYLLGTGLGNYNSSTALLNLYDPPYRNTVGVPVGRWAVIRFRADNPGMWFMHCHLEVHTTWGLSMAFLVKNGKGKMQNLPPPPPDLLLC
;
A
#
# COMPACT_ATOMS: atom_id res chain seq x y z
N MET A 1 1.11 -21.37 -12.62
CA MET A 1 1.33 -20.02 -12.04
C MET A 1 1.38 -20.18 -10.51
N VAL A 2 1.83 -19.23 -9.69
CA VAL A 2 1.82 -19.38 -8.21
C VAL A 2 1.41 -18.04 -7.60
N SER A 3 0.44 -18.03 -6.69
CA SER A 3 0.03 -16.82 -5.99
C SER A 3 1.03 -16.41 -4.91
N LEU A 4 1.07 -15.12 -4.57
CA LEU A 4 1.96 -14.59 -3.52
C LEU A 4 1.73 -15.26 -2.16
N LEU A 5 0.47 -15.51 -1.80
CA LEU A 5 0.13 -16.19 -0.56
C LEU A 5 0.62 -17.64 -0.55
N ASN A 6 0.49 -18.36 -1.67
CA ASN A 6 0.98 -19.72 -1.79
C ASN A 6 2.52 -19.79 -1.73
N ALA A 7 3.20 -18.84 -2.38
CA ALA A 7 4.65 -18.71 -2.30
C ALA A 7 5.12 -18.45 -0.87
N TYR A 8 4.45 -17.53 -0.16
CA TYR A 8 4.74 -17.26 1.25
C TYR A 8 4.50 -18.50 2.13
N TYR A 9 3.32 -19.12 2.02
CA TYR A 9 2.92 -20.25 2.87
C TYR A 9 3.87 -21.45 2.74
N ASN A 10 4.31 -21.74 1.51
CA ASN A 10 5.21 -22.87 1.23
C ASN A 10 6.69 -22.47 1.18
N ASN A 11 7.03 -21.24 1.57
CA ASN A 11 8.40 -20.71 1.57
C ASN A 11 9.11 -20.86 0.21
N LEU A 12 8.39 -20.60 -0.88
CA LEU A 12 8.91 -20.67 -2.25
C LEU A 12 9.68 -19.39 -2.59
N GLN A 13 10.85 -19.54 -3.21
CA GLN A 13 11.74 -18.43 -3.56
C GLN A 13 11.48 -17.93 -4.99
N GLY A 14 11.84 -16.67 -5.27
CA GLY A 14 11.80 -16.08 -6.61
C GLY A 14 10.45 -15.53 -7.09
N TYR A 15 9.41 -15.58 -6.26
CA TYR A 15 8.07 -15.09 -6.62
C TYR A 15 7.82 -13.63 -6.23
N TYR A 16 8.50 -13.13 -5.20
CA TYR A 16 8.45 -11.74 -4.76
C TYR A 16 9.71 -11.40 -3.97
N SER A 17 10.02 -10.11 -3.85
CA SER A 17 11.01 -9.59 -2.91
C SER A 17 10.33 -8.82 -1.77
N THR A 18 11.08 -8.56 -0.70
CA THR A 18 10.56 -7.99 0.57
C THR A 18 11.08 -6.58 0.84
N ASP A 19 11.60 -5.95 -0.20
CA ASP A 19 12.31 -4.67 -0.20
C ASP A 19 11.46 -3.53 -0.80
N PHE A 20 10.13 -3.62 -0.70
CA PHE A 20 9.26 -2.51 -1.08
C PHE A 20 9.63 -1.28 -0.23
N PRO A 21 9.91 -0.12 -0.84
CA PRO A 21 10.47 1.02 -0.13
C PRO A 21 9.43 1.70 0.78
N ASP A 22 9.80 1.97 2.03
CA ASP A 22 8.93 2.66 3.01
C ASP A 22 8.72 4.15 2.70
N LYS A 23 9.53 4.71 1.80
CA LYS A 23 9.47 6.11 1.37
C LYS A 23 9.85 6.22 -0.11
N PRO A 24 9.42 7.28 -0.81
CA PRO A 24 9.87 7.52 -2.18
C PRO A 24 11.40 7.51 -2.28
N GLU A 25 11.94 6.80 -3.27
CA GLU A 25 13.40 6.72 -3.50
C GLU A 25 14.00 8.08 -3.86
N LYS A 26 13.19 8.94 -4.51
CA LYS A 26 13.53 10.32 -4.88
C LYS A 26 12.46 11.25 -4.35
N MET A 27 12.90 12.27 -3.60
CA MET A 27 12.04 13.36 -3.16
C MET A 27 12.09 14.48 -4.18
N TYR A 28 10.93 15.00 -4.56
CA TYR A 28 10.76 16.14 -5.45
C TYR A 28 9.43 16.83 -5.12
N ASP A 29 9.09 17.90 -5.83
CA ASP A 29 7.74 18.45 -5.78
C ASP A 29 6.79 17.49 -6.51
N PHE A 30 6.09 16.65 -5.76
CA PHE A 30 5.27 15.59 -6.33
C PHE A 30 4.11 16.13 -7.17
N VAL A 31 3.59 17.32 -6.85
CA VAL A 31 2.38 17.85 -7.48
C VAL A 31 2.66 18.55 -8.80
N ASN A 32 3.73 19.34 -8.88
CA ASN A 32 4.03 20.19 -10.05
C ASN A 32 4.87 19.49 -11.12
N GLY A 33 4.62 18.19 -11.32
CA GLY A 33 5.29 17.38 -12.34
C GLY A 33 6.61 16.77 -11.89
N ALA A 34 6.82 15.52 -12.27
CA ALA A 34 8.05 14.83 -11.94
C ALA A 34 9.21 15.28 -12.86
N PRO A 35 10.43 15.48 -12.33
CA PRO A 35 11.57 15.98 -13.11
C PRO A 35 11.94 15.12 -14.33
N ASN A 36 11.80 13.78 -14.21
CA ASN A 36 12.02 12.77 -15.25
C ASN A 36 13.24 13.07 -16.17
N ASN A 37 14.35 13.52 -15.59
CA ASN A 37 15.58 13.80 -16.31
C ASN A 37 16.64 12.74 -15.97
N ILE A 38 17.71 12.63 -16.76
CA ILE A 38 18.73 11.57 -16.62
C ILE A 38 19.33 11.52 -15.20
N SER A 39 19.45 12.66 -14.52
CA SER A 39 20.00 12.74 -13.16
C SER A 39 18.98 12.45 -12.05
N VAL A 40 17.68 12.52 -12.37
CA VAL A 40 16.56 12.35 -11.44
C VAL A 40 15.46 11.55 -12.17
N ASP A 41 15.72 10.25 -12.33
CA ASP A 41 14.73 9.32 -12.84
C ASP A 41 13.66 9.05 -11.76
N THR A 42 12.41 9.26 -12.15
CA THR A 42 11.22 9.09 -11.30
C THR A 42 10.24 8.09 -11.90
N GLN A 43 10.68 7.30 -12.89
CA GLN A 43 9.91 6.19 -13.42
C GLN A 43 9.69 5.09 -12.37
N PRO A 44 8.53 4.41 -12.39
CA PRO A 44 8.30 3.29 -11.50
C PRO A 44 9.23 2.12 -11.84
N ALA A 45 9.72 1.43 -10.81
CA ALA A 45 10.40 0.15 -10.98
C ALA A 45 9.38 -0.95 -11.36
N ILE A 46 9.79 -1.86 -12.25
CA ILE A 46 9.01 -3.05 -12.57
C ILE A 46 9.43 -4.17 -11.62
N GLY A 47 8.49 -4.69 -10.83
CA GLY A 47 8.77 -5.81 -9.95
C GLY A 47 7.57 -6.25 -9.12
N THR A 48 7.77 -7.35 -8.41
CA THR A 48 6.81 -7.90 -7.45
C THR A 48 7.41 -7.78 -6.06
N GLN A 49 7.17 -6.66 -5.40
CA GLN A 49 7.73 -6.35 -4.09
C GLN A 49 6.61 -6.25 -3.05
N VAL A 50 6.86 -6.75 -1.84
CA VAL A 50 5.91 -6.72 -0.72
C VAL A 50 6.50 -5.98 0.47
N SER A 51 5.65 -5.27 1.21
CA SER A 51 6.04 -4.65 2.48
C SER A 51 5.68 -5.58 3.64
N ILE A 52 6.65 -5.90 4.50
CA ILE A 52 6.46 -6.79 5.64
C ILE A 52 5.97 -6.02 6.86
N LEU A 53 4.92 -6.52 7.50
CA LEU A 53 4.38 -6.01 8.75
C LEU A 53 4.38 -7.11 9.81
N GLU A 54 4.81 -6.77 11.02
CA GLU A 54 4.63 -7.65 12.17
C GLU A 54 3.18 -7.56 12.68
N HIS A 55 2.66 -8.69 13.17
CA HIS A 55 1.30 -8.74 13.69
C HIS A 55 1.08 -7.72 14.81
N GLY A 56 -0.01 -6.96 14.70
CA GLY A 56 -0.49 -6.02 15.70
C GLY A 56 0.13 -4.63 15.63
N TRP A 57 1.06 -4.38 14.70
CA TRP A 57 1.58 -3.03 14.44
C TRP A 57 0.48 -2.05 14.09
N ALA A 58 0.59 -0.82 14.60
CA ALA A 58 -0.18 0.32 14.14
C ALA A 58 0.54 0.94 12.95
N VAL A 59 -0.04 0.82 11.76
CA VAL A 59 0.57 1.24 10.50
C VAL A 59 -0.06 2.55 10.06
N GLN A 60 0.76 3.53 9.70
CA GLN A 60 0.34 4.76 9.06
C GLN A 60 0.88 4.80 7.64
N VAL A 61 0.00 5.02 6.67
CA VAL A 61 0.37 5.20 5.26
C VAL A 61 0.02 6.61 4.84
N ILE A 62 0.95 7.28 4.17
CA ILE A 62 0.76 8.58 3.54
C ILE A 62 0.72 8.35 2.04
N PHE A 63 -0.45 8.56 1.44
CA PHE A 63 -0.58 8.61 -0.01
C PHE A 63 -0.31 10.03 -0.49
N GLN A 64 0.45 10.15 -1.56
CA GLN A 64 0.74 11.41 -2.24
C GLN A 64 0.41 11.23 -3.71
N ASP A 65 -0.59 11.95 -4.22
CA ASP A 65 -0.83 12.03 -5.66
C ASP A 65 0.29 12.83 -6.33
N THR A 66 0.72 12.39 -7.52
CA THR A 66 1.82 13.00 -8.25
C THR A 66 1.39 13.50 -9.63
N GLY A 67 2.03 14.56 -10.11
CA GLY A 67 1.87 15.08 -11.47
C GLY A 67 2.75 14.37 -12.51
N THR A 68 3.22 13.14 -12.26
CA THR A 68 4.21 12.45 -13.12
C THR A 68 3.71 12.27 -14.56
N VAL A 69 2.43 11.89 -14.71
CA VAL A 69 1.71 11.89 -16.00
C VAL A 69 0.69 13.02 -16.00
N GLY A 70 -0.03 13.14 -14.88
CA GLY A 70 -0.97 14.19 -14.55
C GLY A 70 -1.57 13.86 -13.18
N THR A 71 -1.99 14.88 -12.45
CA THR A 71 -2.65 14.67 -11.15
C THR A 71 -4.06 14.11 -11.36
N GLU A 72 -4.44 13.08 -10.61
CA GLU A 72 -5.75 12.45 -10.71
C GLU A 72 -6.26 12.02 -9.32
N LYS A 73 -7.56 11.78 -9.20
CA LYS A 73 -8.13 11.21 -7.98
C LYS A 73 -7.99 9.69 -8.02
N HIS A 74 -7.24 9.13 -7.08
CA HIS A 74 -7.06 7.68 -6.99
C HIS A 74 -7.85 7.09 -5.80
N PRO A 75 -8.87 6.25 -6.04
CA PRO A 75 -9.49 5.45 -4.98
C PRO A 75 -8.56 4.31 -4.60
N ILE A 76 -7.88 4.37 -3.46
CA ILE A 76 -6.99 3.30 -2.99
C ILE A 76 -7.77 2.38 -2.05
N HIS A 77 -7.80 1.09 -2.40
CA HIS A 77 -8.45 0.02 -1.63
C HIS A 77 -7.39 -0.88 -0.98
N LEU A 78 -7.63 -1.28 0.26
CA LEU A 78 -6.80 -2.25 0.98
C LEU A 78 -7.63 -3.48 1.34
N HIS A 79 -7.19 -4.65 0.89
CA HIS A 79 -7.81 -5.93 1.21
C HIS A 79 -7.54 -6.32 2.66
N GLY A 80 -8.43 -7.13 3.25
CA GLY A 80 -8.24 -7.71 4.59
C GLY A 80 -8.39 -6.73 5.77
N PHE A 81 -8.49 -5.43 5.50
CA PHE A 81 -8.58 -4.37 6.52
C PHE A 81 -9.64 -3.33 6.16
N SER A 82 -10.17 -2.70 7.20
CA SER A 82 -10.69 -1.34 7.09
C SER A 82 -9.68 -0.38 7.73
N ILE A 83 -9.65 0.84 7.22
CA ILE A 83 -8.66 1.90 7.45
C ILE A 83 -9.37 3.13 8.00
N TYR A 84 -8.71 3.83 8.93
CA TYR A 84 -9.11 5.15 9.40
C TYR A 84 -8.51 6.21 8.50
N LEU A 85 -9.33 7.05 7.87
CA LEU A 85 -8.87 8.23 7.12
C LEU A 85 -8.64 9.38 8.11
N LEU A 86 -7.38 9.66 8.43
CA LEU A 86 -7.05 10.67 9.43
C LEU A 86 -7.08 12.09 8.87
N GLY A 87 -6.78 12.26 7.59
CA GLY A 87 -6.76 13.58 6.99
C GLY A 87 -6.39 13.56 5.52
N THR A 88 -6.67 14.69 4.88
CA THR A 88 -6.21 15.02 3.52
C THR A 88 -5.74 16.45 3.52
N GLY A 89 -4.85 16.81 2.60
CA GLY A 89 -4.36 18.18 2.52
C GLY A 89 -3.83 18.54 1.14
N LEU A 90 -3.54 19.83 0.97
CA LEU A 90 -3.06 20.40 -0.28
C LEU A 90 -1.58 20.09 -0.50
N GLY A 91 -1.17 20.00 -1.77
CA GLY A 91 0.23 19.97 -2.14
C GLY A 91 0.96 18.71 -1.69
N ASN A 92 2.25 18.89 -1.42
CA ASN A 92 3.11 17.83 -0.87
C ASN A 92 2.86 17.67 0.63
N TYR A 93 2.77 16.43 1.11
CA TYR A 93 2.62 16.14 2.53
C TYR A 93 3.77 16.74 3.35
N ASN A 94 3.41 17.40 4.46
CA ASN A 94 4.35 17.92 5.44
C ASN A 94 3.86 17.56 6.85
N SER A 95 4.62 16.73 7.56
CA SER A 95 4.25 16.23 8.90
C SER A 95 4.16 17.32 9.96
N SER A 96 4.84 18.45 9.78
CA SER A 96 4.81 19.57 10.73
C SER A 96 3.55 20.42 10.63
N THR A 97 2.83 20.37 9.50
CA THR A 97 1.65 21.20 9.24
C THR A 97 0.38 20.38 8.99
N ALA A 98 0.51 19.06 8.77
CA ALA A 98 -0.62 18.18 8.57
C ALA A 98 -1.52 18.11 9.82
N LEU A 99 -2.79 18.50 9.64
CA LEU A 99 -3.83 18.35 10.66
C LEU A 99 -4.53 17.00 10.48
N LEU A 100 -4.48 16.15 11.51
CA LEU A 100 -5.05 14.81 11.49
C LEU A 100 -6.19 14.71 12.52
N ASN A 101 -7.32 14.16 12.12
CA ASN A 101 -8.38 13.74 13.01
C ASN A 101 -7.98 12.44 13.71
N LEU A 102 -7.63 12.55 15.00
CA LEU A 102 -7.29 11.40 15.86
C LEU A 102 -8.41 11.05 16.85
N TYR A 103 -9.58 11.68 16.74
CA TYR A 103 -10.70 11.50 17.66
C TYR A 103 -11.76 10.57 17.06
N ASP A 104 -12.30 10.91 15.90
CA ASP A 104 -13.38 10.18 15.23
C ASP A 104 -13.19 10.07 13.69
N PRO A 105 -12.02 9.61 13.21
CA PRO A 105 -11.77 9.51 11.78
C PRO A 105 -12.72 8.51 11.10
N PRO A 106 -13.17 8.77 9.86
CA PRO A 106 -13.98 7.81 9.11
C PRO A 106 -13.28 6.46 8.94
N TYR A 107 -14.01 5.37 9.18
CA TYR A 107 -13.52 4.00 9.03
C TYR A 107 -14.10 3.35 7.76
N ARG A 108 -13.25 3.07 6.77
CA ARG A 108 -13.65 2.60 5.41
C ARG A 108 -12.63 1.59 4.89
N ASN A 109 -12.91 0.88 3.81
CA ASN A 109 -11.92 0.00 3.15
C ASN A 109 -11.23 0.64 1.92
N THR A 110 -11.77 1.76 1.45
CA THR A 110 -11.28 2.49 0.28
C THR A 110 -11.28 3.99 0.59
N VAL A 111 -10.19 4.67 0.26
CA VAL A 111 -10.04 6.12 0.41
C VAL A 111 -9.71 6.77 -0.92
N GLY A 112 -10.32 7.91 -1.21
CA GLY A 112 -9.94 8.71 -2.38
C GLY A 112 -8.77 9.61 -2.03
N VAL A 113 -7.61 9.35 -2.62
CA VAL A 113 -6.49 10.31 -2.64
C VAL A 113 -6.90 11.43 -3.60
N PRO A 114 -7.01 12.69 -3.15
CA PRO A 114 -7.50 13.75 -4.03
C PRO A 114 -6.44 14.20 -5.05
N VAL A 115 -6.90 14.84 -6.14
CA VAL A 115 -6.08 15.39 -7.23
C VAL A 115 -5.02 16.36 -6.70
N GLY A 116 -3.75 16.06 -6.92
CA GLY A 116 -2.57 16.86 -6.55
C GLY A 116 -2.40 17.03 -5.04
N ARG A 117 -2.82 16.04 -4.26
CA ARG A 117 -2.96 16.12 -2.80
C ARG A 117 -2.51 14.84 -2.11
N TRP A 118 -2.51 14.90 -0.78
CA TRP A 118 -2.19 13.75 0.06
C TRP A 118 -3.39 13.27 0.88
N ALA A 119 -3.33 12.01 1.30
CA ALA A 119 -4.23 11.39 2.27
C ALA A 119 -3.42 10.57 3.29
N VAL A 120 -3.78 10.64 4.56
CA VAL A 120 -3.14 9.83 5.63
C VAL A 120 -4.15 8.84 6.17
N ILE A 121 -3.76 7.57 6.19
CA ILE A 121 -4.57 6.50 6.76
C ILE A 121 -3.84 5.80 7.90
N ARG A 122 -4.61 5.17 8.80
CA ARG A 122 -4.09 4.20 9.77
C ARG A 122 -4.90 2.93 9.80
N PHE A 123 -4.23 1.81 10.04
CA PHE A 123 -4.86 0.54 10.38
C PHE A 123 -3.98 -0.24 11.35
N ARG A 124 -4.53 -1.31 11.91
CA ARG A 124 -3.78 -2.26 12.71
C ARG A 124 -3.54 -3.51 11.87
N ALA A 125 -2.30 -3.96 11.80
CA ALA A 125 -1.90 -5.15 11.04
C ALA A 125 -2.19 -6.43 11.87
N ASP A 126 -3.43 -6.68 12.26
CA ASP A 126 -3.85 -7.80 13.12
C ASP A 126 -4.52 -8.96 12.37
N ASN A 127 -4.39 -8.98 11.05
CA ASN A 127 -4.88 -10.05 10.17
C ASN A 127 -3.70 -10.65 9.40
N PRO A 128 -3.10 -11.78 9.85
CA PRO A 128 -1.99 -12.44 9.15
C PRO A 128 -2.37 -12.86 7.74
N GLY A 129 -1.48 -12.61 6.77
CA GLY A 129 -1.71 -12.97 5.37
C GLY A 129 -1.02 -12.04 4.38
N MET A 130 -1.39 -12.19 3.11
CA MET A 130 -0.90 -11.38 1.99
C MET A 130 -2.06 -10.51 1.49
N TRP A 131 -1.97 -9.20 1.66
CA TRP A 131 -3.08 -8.28 1.45
C TRP A 131 -2.79 -7.27 0.36
N PHE A 132 -3.56 -7.34 -0.71
CA PHE A 132 -3.41 -6.47 -1.86
C PHE A 132 -3.90 -5.05 -1.55
N MET A 133 -3.11 -4.06 -1.93
CA MET A 133 -3.49 -2.65 -1.88
C MET A 133 -3.30 -2.06 -3.27
N HIS A 134 -4.33 -1.43 -3.82
CA HIS A 134 -4.29 -0.98 -5.21
C HIS A 134 -5.26 0.18 -5.46
N CYS A 135 -5.04 0.89 -6.56
CA CYS A 135 -6.05 1.79 -7.10
C CYS A 135 -7.27 0.98 -7.57
N HIS A 136 -8.48 1.44 -7.28
CA HIS A 136 -9.72 0.77 -7.67
C HIS A 136 -10.22 1.22 -9.06
N LEU A 137 -9.34 1.85 -9.84
CA LEU A 137 -9.51 2.07 -11.27
C LEU A 137 -8.74 0.94 -11.98
N GLU A 138 -9.45 0.05 -12.67
CA GLU A 138 -8.89 -1.20 -13.20
C GLU A 138 -7.67 -0.98 -14.12
N VAL A 139 -7.71 0.10 -14.91
CA VAL A 139 -6.58 0.49 -15.77
C VAL A 139 -5.32 0.81 -14.96
N HIS A 140 -5.44 1.44 -13.78
CA HIS A 140 -4.31 1.73 -12.92
C HIS A 140 -3.82 0.49 -12.17
N THR A 141 -4.72 -0.41 -11.76
CA THR A 141 -4.33 -1.71 -11.18
C THR A 141 -3.47 -2.49 -12.18
N THR A 142 -3.92 -2.57 -13.44
CA THR A 142 -3.23 -3.35 -14.48
C THR A 142 -1.92 -2.70 -14.94
N TRP A 143 -1.78 -1.38 -14.81
CA TRP A 143 -0.50 -0.69 -15.01
C TRP A 143 0.47 -0.81 -13.83
N GLY A 144 0.03 -1.33 -12.69
CA GLY A 144 0.89 -1.59 -11.53
C GLY A 144 0.81 -0.57 -10.41
N LEU A 145 -0.23 0.29 -10.34
CA LEU A 145 -0.51 1.11 -9.15
C LEU A 145 -1.09 0.23 -8.04
N SER A 146 -0.24 -0.66 -7.54
CA SER A 146 -0.58 -1.74 -6.63
C SER A 146 0.64 -2.26 -5.88
N MET A 147 0.42 -2.82 -4.71
CA MET A 147 1.42 -3.50 -3.90
C MET A 147 0.72 -4.51 -2.96
N ALA A 148 1.48 -5.34 -2.24
CA ALA A 148 0.90 -6.22 -1.22
C ALA A 148 1.62 -6.11 0.13
N PHE A 149 0.86 -6.05 1.22
CA PHE A 149 1.38 -6.16 2.57
C PHE A 149 1.43 -7.63 2.97
N LEU A 150 2.58 -8.07 3.46
CA LEU A 150 2.74 -9.36 4.12
C LEU A 150 2.67 -9.16 5.63
N VAL A 151 1.55 -9.52 6.24
CA VAL A 151 1.37 -9.50 7.69
C VAL A 151 1.76 -10.86 8.24
N LYS A 152 2.81 -10.90 9.05
CA LYS A 152 3.29 -12.14 9.69
C LYS A 152 2.31 -12.67 10.74
N ASN A 153 2.48 -13.93 11.09
CA ASN A 153 1.81 -14.53 12.24
C ASN A 153 2.19 -13.83 13.55
N GLY A 154 1.23 -13.71 14.45
CA GLY A 154 1.42 -13.27 15.83
C GLY A 154 1.76 -14.41 16.78
N LYS A 155 1.67 -14.14 18.08
CA LYS A 155 2.00 -15.11 19.15
C LYS A 155 0.79 -15.92 19.61
N GLY A 156 -0.41 -15.39 19.45
CA GLY A 156 -1.66 -16.04 19.87
C GLY A 156 -2.06 -17.17 18.93
N LYS A 157 -2.78 -18.18 19.46
CA LYS A 157 -3.28 -19.30 18.64
C LYS A 157 -4.13 -18.84 17.45
N MET A 158 -4.95 -17.80 17.66
CA MET A 158 -5.82 -17.20 16.64
C MET A 158 -5.15 -16.09 15.82
N GLN A 159 -3.84 -15.91 15.95
CA GLN A 159 -3.06 -14.88 15.24
C GLN A 159 -2.19 -15.53 14.15
N ASN A 160 -2.62 -16.67 13.60
CA ASN A 160 -1.89 -17.37 12.56
C ASN A 160 -2.74 -17.46 11.30
N LEU A 161 -2.08 -17.30 10.15
CA LEU A 161 -2.66 -17.62 8.85
C LEU A 161 -3.09 -19.11 8.85
N PRO A 162 -4.37 -19.43 8.59
CA PRO A 162 -4.81 -20.82 8.50
C PRO A 162 -4.17 -21.54 7.30
N PRO A 163 -4.14 -22.88 7.31
CA PRO A 163 -3.72 -23.64 6.14
C PRO A 163 -4.63 -23.36 4.94
N PRO A 164 -4.10 -23.45 3.71
CA PRO A 164 -4.93 -23.34 2.52
C PRO A 164 -6.03 -24.43 2.51
N PRO A 165 -7.22 -24.13 1.98
CA PRO A 165 -8.28 -25.13 1.83
C PRO A 165 -7.81 -26.34 0.99
N PRO A 166 -8.26 -27.57 1.30
CA PRO A 166 -7.86 -28.78 0.55
C PRO A 166 -8.26 -28.76 -0.94
N ASP A 167 -9.28 -27.98 -1.29
CA ASP A 167 -9.82 -27.80 -2.63
C ASP A 167 -9.28 -26.55 -3.34
N LEU A 168 -8.24 -25.91 -2.78
CA LEU A 168 -7.58 -24.78 -3.42
C LEU A 168 -7.05 -25.18 -4.80
N LEU A 169 -7.59 -24.52 -5.84
CA LEU A 169 -7.15 -24.74 -7.21
C LEU A 169 -5.66 -24.39 -7.36
N LEU A 170 -4.90 -25.32 -7.92
CA LEU A 170 -3.51 -25.08 -8.29
C LEU A 170 -3.46 -24.21 -9.55
N CYS A 171 -2.55 -23.24 -9.52
CA CYS A 171 -2.40 -22.22 -10.54
C CYS A 171 -1.51 -22.67 -11.71
#